data_AF-A0A2S9A543-F1
#
_entry.id   AF-A0A2S9A543-F1
#
_cell.length_a   1.000
_cell.length_b   1.000
_cell.length_c   1.000
_cell.angle_alpha   90.00
_cell.angle_beta   90.00
_cell.angle_gamma   90.00
#
_symmetry.space_group_name_H-M   'P 1'
#
loop_
_entity.id
_entity.type
_entity.pdbx_description
1 polymer ?
#
loop_
_entity_poly.entity_id
_entity_poly.type
_entity_poly.pdbx_seq_one_letter_code
_entity_poly.pdbx_strand_id
1 'polypeptide(L)'
;MSNETVKATVYLQVQPEYSYWAKQRRELDTPTAIDGAKVVGYTQNKAQKPKPGTVEVKITVELPKGAFLPLRPEAIVVIPETLTQPHPVTVEASDANEEN
;
A
#
# COMPACT_ATOMS: atom_id res chain seq x y z
N MET A 1 -22.31 -8.40 -1.74
CA MET A 1 -21.68 -7.28 -1.01
C MET A 1 -22.11 -6.00 -1.69
N SER A 2 -22.58 -4.96 -0.98
CA SER A 2 -23.02 -3.73 -1.64
C SER A 2 -21.80 -3.00 -2.22
N ASN A 3 -21.88 -2.60 -3.50
CA ASN A 3 -20.86 -1.80 -4.22
C ASN A 3 -20.80 -0.35 -3.72
N GLU A 4 -21.04 -0.12 -2.44
CA GLU A 4 -21.04 1.21 -1.88
C GLU A 4 -19.60 1.73 -1.79
N THR A 5 -19.35 2.84 -2.49
CA THR A 5 -18.08 3.55 -2.45
C THR A 5 -18.21 4.84 -1.64
N VAL A 6 -17.07 5.34 -1.17
CA VAL A 6 -16.91 6.67 -0.57
C VAL A 6 -15.84 7.43 -1.33
N LYS A 7 -15.99 8.75 -1.40
CA LYS A 7 -15.05 9.62 -2.13
C LYS A 7 -14.08 10.28 -1.16
N ALA A 8 -12.79 10.17 -1.46
CA ALA A 8 -11.73 10.92 -0.79
C ALA A 8 -11.17 11.94 -1.77
N THR A 9 -11.16 13.23 -1.40
CA THR A 9 -10.59 14.30 -2.24
C THR A 9 -9.28 14.77 -1.63
N VAL A 10 -8.27 14.95 -2.47
CA VAL A 10 -6.99 15.55 -2.11
C VAL A 10 -6.58 16.60 -3.15
N TYR A 11 -5.94 17.67 -2.69
CA TYR A 11 -5.31 18.68 -3.53
C TYR A 11 -3.80 18.46 -3.46
N LEU A 12 -3.16 18.29 -4.60
CA LEU A 12 -1.73 18.07 -4.74
C LEU A 12 -1.06 19.33 -5.30
N GLN A 13 0.12 19.66 -4.81
CA GLN A 13 0.99 20.67 -5.41
C GLN A 13 2.11 19.94 -6.17
N VAL A 14 2.17 20.18 -7.48
CA VAL A 14 3.05 19.46 -8.40
C VAL A 14 4.09 20.42 -8.98
N GLN A 15 5.35 20.00 -9.02
CA GLN A 15 6.44 20.71 -9.70
C GLN A 15 6.95 19.90 -10.88
N PRO A 16 7.42 20.55 -11.96
CA PRO A 16 8.12 19.86 -13.02
C PRO A 16 9.46 19.31 -12.51
N GLU A 17 9.85 18.17 -13.05
CA GLU A 17 11.20 17.66 -12.96
C GLU A 17 11.92 17.96 -14.27
N TYR A 18 12.93 18.83 -14.19
CA TYR A 18 13.71 19.21 -15.36
C TYR A 18 14.83 18.24 -15.65
N SER A 19 15.07 18.02 -16.94
CA SER A 19 16.17 17.22 -17.45
C SER A 19 17.52 17.76 -17.02
N TYR A 20 18.51 16.86 -16.94
CA TYR A 20 19.88 17.23 -16.58
C TYR A 20 20.44 18.30 -17.53
N TRP A 21 20.24 18.12 -18.83
CA TRP A 21 20.73 19.05 -19.86
C TRP A 21 20.05 20.41 -19.80
N ALA A 22 18.72 20.46 -19.57
CA ALA A 22 18.00 21.71 -19.43
C ALA A 22 18.48 22.51 -18.21
N LYS A 23 18.76 21.84 -17.08
CA LYS A 23 19.36 22.48 -15.90
C LYS A 23 20.75 23.05 -16.20
N GLN A 24 21.58 22.32 -16.96
CA GLN A 24 22.92 22.77 -17.32
C GLN A 24 22.91 23.99 -18.25
N ARG A 25 22.00 24.01 -19.23
CA ARG A 25 21.86 25.12 -20.19
C ARG A 25 20.98 26.27 -19.69
N ARG A 26 20.32 26.12 -18.54
CA ARG A 26 19.33 27.04 -17.97
C ARG A 26 18.12 27.31 -18.89
N GLU A 27 17.77 26.33 -19.70
CA GLU A 27 16.62 26.36 -20.64
C GLU A 27 15.36 25.80 -19.96
N LEU A 28 14.94 26.41 -18.85
CA LEU A 28 13.83 25.90 -18.00
C LEU A 28 12.44 26.36 -18.43
N ASP A 29 12.38 27.16 -19.49
CA ASP A 29 11.20 27.84 -20.03
C ASP A 29 10.59 27.12 -21.24
N THR A 30 11.16 26.00 -21.67
CA THR A 30 10.64 25.20 -22.79
C THR A 30 9.94 23.92 -22.30
N PRO A 31 8.83 23.49 -22.93
CA PRO A 31 8.18 22.22 -22.57
C PRO A 31 9.10 21.00 -22.71
N THR A 32 10.04 21.03 -23.66
CA THR A 32 11.05 19.99 -23.90
C THR A 32 12.04 19.83 -22.74
N ALA A 33 12.11 20.79 -21.82
CA ALA A 33 12.97 20.72 -20.65
C ALA A 33 12.41 19.86 -19.51
N ILE A 34 11.13 19.48 -19.57
CA ILE A 34 10.41 18.77 -18.52
C ILE A 34 10.42 17.28 -18.82
N ASP A 35 11.11 16.50 -17.98
CA ASP A 35 11.17 15.03 -18.09
C ASP A 35 10.05 14.35 -17.30
N GLY A 36 9.52 15.05 -16.29
CA GLY A 36 8.53 14.47 -15.39
C GLY A 36 7.90 15.50 -14.47
N ALA A 37 7.21 15.00 -13.46
CA ALA A 37 6.55 15.82 -12.46
C ALA A 37 6.58 15.11 -11.11
N LYS A 38 6.74 15.90 -10.03
CA LYS A 38 6.76 15.41 -8.66
C LYS A 38 5.76 16.14 -7.78
N VAL A 39 5.18 15.42 -6.84
CA VAL A 39 4.32 15.98 -5.81
C VAL A 39 5.20 16.54 -4.68
N VAL A 40 5.09 17.84 -4.41
CA VAL A 40 5.87 18.55 -3.37
C VAL A 40 5.02 19.00 -2.17
N GLY A 41 3.73 18.73 -2.23
CA GLY A 41 2.80 19.00 -1.15
C GLY A 41 1.44 18.39 -1.43
N TYR A 42 0.68 18.13 -0.37
CA TYR A 42 -0.71 17.71 -0.44
C TYR A 42 -1.51 18.33 0.69
N THR A 43 -2.77 18.64 0.42
CA THR A 43 -3.72 19.22 1.37
C THR A 43 -5.12 18.64 1.15
N GLN A 44 -5.93 18.58 2.21
CA GLN A 44 -7.33 18.11 2.10
C GLN A 44 -8.21 19.15 1.41
N ASN A 45 -7.89 20.43 1.57
CA ASN A 45 -8.58 21.56 0.96
C ASN A 45 -7.68 22.26 -0.05
N LYS A 46 -8.29 23.04 -0.94
CA LYS A 46 -7.58 23.90 -1.87
C LYS A 46 -6.65 24.85 -1.09
N ALA A 47 -5.39 24.95 -1.49
CA ALA A 47 -4.43 25.82 -0.84
C ALA A 47 -4.80 27.29 -1.10
N GLN A 48 -4.95 28.08 -0.03
CA GLN A 48 -5.18 29.52 -0.15
C GLN A 48 -3.98 30.25 -0.77
N LYS A 49 -2.77 29.74 -0.52
CA LYS A 49 -1.51 30.23 -1.06
C LYS A 49 -0.70 29.03 -1.57
N PRO A 50 -0.83 28.64 -2.85
CA PRO A 50 -0.01 27.57 -3.41
C PRO A 50 1.47 27.98 -3.40
N LYS A 51 2.36 27.00 -3.28
CA LYS A 51 3.81 27.27 -3.34
C LYS A 51 4.19 27.85 -4.71
N PRO A 52 5.08 28.84 -4.78
CA PRO A 52 5.57 29.35 -6.06
C PRO A 52 6.14 28.23 -6.94
N GLY A 53 5.89 28.33 -8.25
CA GLY A 53 6.35 27.32 -9.22
C GLY A 53 5.65 25.96 -9.12
N THR A 54 4.49 25.88 -8.45
CA THR A 54 3.68 24.65 -8.37
C THR A 54 2.36 24.79 -9.13
N VAL A 55 1.89 23.68 -9.67
CA VAL A 55 0.53 23.52 -10.19
C VAL A 55 -0.31 22.77 -9.17
N GLU A 56 -1.51 23.25 -8.88
CA GLU A 56 -2.43 22.58 -7.97
C GLU A 56 -3.37 21.63 -8.72
N VAL A 57 -3.40 20.36 -8.32
CA VAL A 57 -4.17 19.29 -8.95
C VAL A 57 -5.14 18.69 -7.95
N LYS A 58 -6.44 18.69 -8.27
CA LYS A 58 -7.48 18.05 -7.45
C LYS A 58 -7.69 16.61 -7.91
N ILE A 59 -7.48 15.65 -7.01
CA ILE A 59 -7.76 14.24 -7.25
C ILE A 59 -8.92 13.81 -6.34
N THR A 60 -9.86 13.06 -6.90
CA THR A 60 -10.94 12.41 -6.15
C THR A 60 -10.84 10.91 -6.37
N VAL A 61 -10.60 10.16 -5.30
CA VAL A 61 -10.47 8.71 -5.32
C VAL A 61 -11.75 8.10 -4.77
N GLU A 62 -12.30 7.11 -5.47
CA GLU A 62 -13.44 6.34 -4.99
C GLU A 62 -12.95 5.04 -4.37
N LEU A 63 -13.32 4.80 -3.12
CA LEU A 63 -12.87 3.66 -2.33
C LEU A 63 -14.08 2.83 -1.91
N PRO A 64 -14.05 1.49 -2.03
CA PRO A 64 -15.13 0.66 -1.53
C PRO A 64 -15.20 0.76 0.00
N LYS A 65 -16.40 0.92 0.56
CA LYS A 65 -16.59 1.03 2.02
C LYS A 65 -16.00 -0.17 2.78
N GLY A 66 -16.03 -1.36 2.17
CA GLY A 66 -15.45 -2.58 2.73
C GLY A 66 -13.94 -2.50 2.99
N ALA A 67 -13.19 -1.64 2.29
CA ALA A 67 -11.75 -1.47 2.51
C ALA A 67 -11.41 -0.85 3.87
N PHE A 68 -12.37 -0.19 4.53
CA PHE A 68 -12.20 0.39 5.86
C PHE A 68 -12.64 -0.53 6.99
N LEU A 69 -13.24 -1.69 6.67
CA LEU A 69 -13.67 -2.65 7.68
C LEU A 69 -12.47 -3.52 8.10
N PRO A 70 -12.28 -3.77 9.40
CA PRO A 70 -11.24 -4.70 9.84
C PRO A 70 -11.50 -6.09 9.26
N LEU A 71 -10.41 -6.78 8.91
CA LEU A 71 -10.47 -8.18 8.51
C LEU A 71 -11.10 -8.98 9.66
N ARG A 72 -12.25 -9.61 9.39
CA ARG A 72 -12.84 -10.55 10.35
C ARG A 72 -12.03 -11.84 10.27
N PRO A 73 -11.60 -12.44 11.39
CA PRO A 73 -10.99 -13.77 11.35
C PRO A 73 -11.99 -14.75 10.70
N GLU A 74 -11.55 -15.45 9.65
CA GLU A 74 -12.44 -16.30 8.84
C GLU A 74 -12.93 -17.55 9.58
N ALA A 75 -12.28 -17.95 10.68
CA ALA A 75 -12.80 -18.90 11.64
C ALA A 75 -12.00 -18.80 12.95
N ILE A 76 -12.68 -18.76 14.09
CA ILE A 76 -12.06 -19.17 15.35
C ILE A 76 -12.07 -20.69 15.32
N VAL A 77 -10.92 -21.31 15.02
CA VAL A 77 -10.77 -22.76 15.17
C VAL A 77 -10.65 -23.06 16.66
N VAL A 78 -11.77 -23.40 17.29
CA VAL A 78 -11.76 -23.95 18.64
C VAL A 78 -11.29 -25.39 18.51
N ILE A 79 -10.04 -25.65 18.89
CA ILE A 79 -9.51 -27.01 18.99
C ILE A 79 -10.22 -27.67 20.18
N PRO A 80 -11.03 -28.72 19.98
CA PRO A 80 -11.64 -29.45 21.08
C PRO A 80 -10.53 -30.05 21.97
N GLU A 81 -10.70 -29.99 23.29
CA GLU A 81 -9.72 -30.51 24.26
C GLU A 81 -9.39 -32.01 24.04
N THR A 82 -10.28 -32.74 23.36
CA THR A 82 -10.08 -34.15 22.99
C THR A 82 -8.97 -34.35 21.96
N LEU A 83 -8.63 -33.34 21.14
CA LEU A 83 -7.53 -33.40 20.17
C LEU A 83 -6.18 -32.99 20.75
N THR A 84 -6.15 -32.46 21.98
CA THR A 84 -4.92 -32.11 22.70
C THR A 84 -4.45 -33.21 23.66
N GLN A 85 -5.15 -34.35 23.72
CA GLN A 85 -4.69 -35.48 24.51
C GLN A 85 -3.40 -36.04 23.87
N PRO A 86 -2.26 -36.02 24.57
CA PRO A 86 -1.04 -36.64 24.07
C PRO A 86 -1.29 -38.15 23.96
N HIS A 87 -1.55 -38.65 22.75
CA HIS A 87 -1.55 -40.08 22.51
C HIS A 87 -0.11 -40.58 22.72
N PRO A 88 0.13 -41.54 23.62
CA PRO A 88 1.46 -42.07 23.83
C PRO A 88 1.92 -42.74 22.54
N VAL A 89 2.89 -42.13 21.86
CA VAL A 89 3.56 -42.74 20.71
C VAL A 89 4.45 -43.84 21.26
N THR A 90 4.02 -45.08 21.10
CA THR A 90 4.84 -46.25 21.43
C THR A 90 5.79 -46.48 20.26
N VAL A 91 7.09 -46.34 20.52
CA VAL A 91 8.14 -46.60 19.55
C VAL A 91 8.72 -47.97 19.87
N GLU A 92 8.48 -48.94 19.00
CA GLU A 92 9.16 -50.24 19.06
C GLU A 92 10.48 -50.10 18.30
N ALA A 93 11.60 -50.18 19.03
CA ALA A 93 12.91 -50.27 18.42
C ALA A 93 13.27 -51.75 18.23
N SER A 94 13.34 -52.20 16.97
CA SER A 94 13.92 -53.49 16.62
C SER A 94 15.44 -53.36 16.50
N ASP A 95 16.19 -54.11 17.30
CA ASP A 95 17.65 -54.23 17.17
C ASP A 95 17.98 -55.04 15.90
N ALA A 96 18.88 -54.54 15.07
CA ALA A 96 19.28 -55.19 13.82
C ALA A 96 20.15 -56.44 14.03
N ASN A 97 20.51 -56.78 15.27
CA ASN A 97 21.38 -57.91 15.61
C ASN A 97 20.66 -59.14 16.22
N GLU A 98 19.32 -59.19 16.28
CA GLU A 98 18.59 -60.36 16.83
C GLU A 98 18.08 -61.37 15.78
N GLU A 99 18.34 -61.18 14.48
CA GLU A 99 18.09 -62.22 13.46
C GLU A 99 19.41 -62.80 12.92
N ASN A 100 19.85 -63.91 13.55
CA ASN A 100 20.85 -64.91 13.11
C ASN A 100 22.18 -64.44 12.50
#